data_AF-A0A964VR34-F1
#
_entry.id   AF-A0A964VR34-F1
#
_cell.length_a   1.000
_cell.length_b   1.000
_cell.length_c   1.000
_cell.angle_alpha   90.00
_cell.angle_beta   90.00
_cell.angle_gamma   90.00
#
_symmetry.space_group_name_H-M   'P 1'
#
loop_
_entity.id
_entity.type
_entity.pdbx_description
1 polymer ?
#
loop_
_entity_poly.entity_id
_entity_poly.type
_entity_poly.pdbx_seq_one_letter_code
_entity_poly.pdbx_strand_id
1 'polypeptide(L)'
;MKKTLLALAITLTLASSAPMSARADDLDALAGKWVADRTGPDGQTYKQTLEIKKNKFIFNVGRGGETALYAAGDVKAEQLGSFKTAKFFNIRAGQSSSDLQSVDEERSVVYLLSGNELTTAVNFDKERSEPPMVTKYTKAAVTDEPKTLVIEKIVMTKSPQSTEYYLCLDATVGETAKRFNIPNKTYEKDGITITTDLAIPNVKADQTCKFVMKLDDVAGDECSEEMDNKSAGSFTVTAGGSQEFKPEDQWKYTIHWHLK
;
A
#
# COMPACT_ATOMS: atom_id res chain seq x y z
N MET A 1 33.29 24.56 -70.50
CA MET A 1 34.12 24.11 -69.35
C MET A 1 33.28 24.26 -68.09
N LYS A 2 33.18 23.18 -67.30
CA LYS A 2 32.23 22.97 -66.21
C LYS A 2 32.78 23.44 -64.85
N LYS A 3 31.90 24.11 -64.07
CA LYS A 3 31.62 24.00 -62.61
C LYS A 3 32.80 24.31 -61.66
N THR A 4 32.62 24.95 -60.51
CA THR A 4 31.84 24.43 -59.37
C THR A 4 31.63 25.54 -58.31
N LEU A 5 30.39 25.75 -57.86
CA LEU A 5 30.05 26.49 -56.63
C LEU A 5 30.29 25.57 -55.42
N LEU A 6 30.98 26.08 -54.40
CA LEU A 6 31.19 25.42 -53.11
C LEU A 6 30.07 25.86 -52.15
N ALA A 7 29.16 24.95 -51.82
CA ALA A 7 28.11 25.16 -50.83
C ALA A 7 28.47 24.45 -49.52
N LEU A 8 28.50 25.23 -48.44
CA LEU A 8 28.68 24.79 -47.05
C LEU A 8 27.40 24.07 -46.59
N ALA A 9 27.51 22.80 -46.16
CA ALA A 9 26.41 22.09 -45.52
C ALA A 9 26.91 21.46 -44.21
N ILE A 10 26.69 22.16 -43.10
CA ILE A 10 26.78 21.60 -41.74
C ILE A 10 25.38 21.09 -41.42
N THR A 11 25.17 19.77 -41.47
CA THR A 11 23.95 19.14 -40.97
C THR A 11 24.21 18.64 -39.55
N LEU A 12 23.78 19.44 -38.58
CA LEU A 12 23.70 19.04 -37.17
C LEU A 12 22.32 18.40 -36.95
N THR A 13 22.21 17.09 -37.13
CA THR A 13 21.03 16.32 -36.73
C THR A 13 21.38 15.45 -35.52
N LEU A 14 21.32 16.04 -34.32
CA LEU A 14 21.10 15.26 -33.10
C LEU A 14 19.59 15.03 -32.97
N ALA A 15 19.14 13.86 -33.42
CA ALA A 15 17.81 13.35 -33.14
C ALA A 15 17.74 13.00 -31.65
N SER A 16 17.06 13.84 -30.86
CA SER A 16 16.68 13.56 -29.48
C SER A 16 15.52 12.56 -29.46
N SER A 17 15.83 11.28 -29.62
CA SER A 17 14.91 10.19 -29.29
C SER A 17 14.90 9.99 -27.76
N ALA A 18 14.11 10.80 -27.05
CA ALA A 18 13.72 10.45 -25.68
C ALA A 18 12.56 9.44 -25.74
N PRO A 19 12.66 8.27 -25.10
CA PRO A 19 11.55 7.32 -25.04
C PRO A 19 10.39 7.93 -24.24
N MET A 20 9.25 8.15 -24.90
CA MET A 20 7.95 8.43 -24.25
C MET A 20 7.40 7.12 -23.63
N SER A 21 8.02 6.66 -22.56
CA SER A 21 7.51 5.53 -21.76
C SER A 21 7.54 5.90 -20.29
N ALA A 22 6.43 6.45 -19.78
CA ALA A 22 6.04 6.45 -18.35
C ALA A 22 4.74 7.25 -18.20
N ARG A 23 3.57 6.63 -18.42
CA ARG A 23 2.27 7.28 -18.11
C ARG A 23 1.54 6.60 -16.94
N ALA A 24 1.66 5.28 -16.80
CA ALA A 24 1.14 4.56 -15.63
C ALA A 24 2.07 4.71 -14.42
N ASP A 25 3.38 4.57 -14.65
CA ASP A 25 4.43 4.62 -13.61
C ASP A 25 4.39 5.91 -12.78
N ASP A 26 4.03 7.04 -13.40
CA ASP A 26 4.01 8.34 -12.73
C ASP A 26 2.84 8.50 -11.73
N LEU A 27 1.68 7.90 -12.01
CA LEU A 27 0.56 7.89 -11.07
C LEU A 27 0.83 6.94 -9.90
N ASP A 28 1.44 5.79 -10.18
CA ASP A 28 1.87 4.85 -9.14
C ASP A 28 2.96 5.47 -8.24
N ALA A 29 3.86 6.28 -8.80
CA ALA A 29 4.86 7.01 -8.03
C ALA A 29 4.24 8.08 -7.11
N LEU A 30 3.13 8.71 -7.53
CA LEU A 30 2.36 9.65 -6.71
C LEU A 30 1.54 8.99 -5.61
N ALA A 31 1.33 7.67 -5.67
CA ALA A 31 0.51 6.96 -4.69
C ALA A 31 1.08 7.06 -3.27
N GLY A 32 0.17 7.24 -2.31
CA GLY A 32 0.47 7.36 -0.89
C GLY A 32 -0.20 8.56 -0.23
N LYS A 33 0.09 8.73 1.06
CA LYS A 33 -0.39 9.84 1.87
C LYS A 33 0.73 10.86 2.03
N TRP A 34 0.45 12.11 1.72
CA TRP A 34 1.37 13.23 1.67
C TRP A 34 0.89 14.30 2.64
N VAL A 35 1.80 14.88 3.41
CA VAL A 35 1.48 15.82 4.50
C VAL A 35 2.36 17.05 4.39
N ALA A 36 1.75 18.22 4.54
CA ALA A 36 2.45 19.50 4.62
C ALA A 36 1.89 20.33 5.77
N ASP A 37 2.78 20.91 6.58
CA ASP A 37 2.42 21.94 7.55
C ASP A 37 2.63 23.31 6.89
N ARG A 38 1.65 24.21 7.02
CA ARG A 38 1.67 25.53 6.41
C ARG A 38 1.25 26.58 7.41
N THR A 39 1.84 27.77 7.30
CA THR A 39 1.43 28.95 8.05
C THR A 39 0.58 29.84 7.15
N GLY A 40 -0.62 30.19 7.61
CA GLY A 40 -1.53 31.10 6.92
C GLY A 40 -1.08 32.55 7.03
N PRO A 41 -1.71 33.47 6.27
CA PRO A 41 -1.46 34.91 6.37
C PRO A 41 -1.73 35.49 7.76
N ASP A 42 -2.58 34.81 8.55
CA ASP A 42 -2.92 35.11 9.93
C ASP A 42 -1.88 34.58 10.95
N GLY A 43 -0.78 34.00 10.49
CA GLY A 43 0.26 33.39 11.32
C GLY A 43 -0.13 32.05 11.91
N GLN A 44 -1.32 31.51 11.60
CA GLN A 44 -1.80 30.25 12.16
C GLN A 44 -1.33 29.08 11.32
N THR A 45 -0.85 28.03 11.98
CA THR A 45 -0.44 26.80 11.30
C THR A 45 -1.66 25.92 11.01
N TYR A 46 -1.74 25.42 9.78
CA TYR A 46 -2.71 24.42 9.35
C TYR A 46 -1.98 23.29 8.63
N LYS A 47 -2.58 22.10 8.67
CA LYS A 47 -2.03 20.88 8.11
C LYS A 47 -2.80 20.49 6.86
N GLN A 48 -2.09 20.26 5.77
CA GLN A 48 -2.65 19.72 4.54
C GLN A 48 -2.29 18.25 4.43
N THR A 49 -3.27 17.43 4.04
CA THR A 49 -3.08 16.01 3.74
C THR A 49 -3.62 15.72 2.35
N LEU A 50 -2.81 15.12 1.49
CA LEU A 50 -3.18 14.62 0.17
C LEU A 50 -2.94 13.11 0.14
N GLU A 51 -3.98 12.33 -0.04
CA GLU A 51 -3.90 10.88 -0.21
C GLU A 51 -4.27 10.51 -1.64
N ILE A 52 -3.39 9.79 -2.33
CA ILE A 52 -3.61 9.28 -3.68
C ILE A 52 -3.60 7.76 -3.63
N LYS A 53 -4.69 7.15 -4.08
CA LYS A 53 -4.85 5.69 -4.17
C LYS A 53 -5.43 5.33 -5.54
N LYS A 54 -4.62 4.68 -6.38
CA LYS A 54 -4.94 4.45 -7.79
C LYS A 54 -5.25 5.78 -8.48
N ASN A 55 -6.42 5.91 -9.08
CA ASN A 55 -6.90 7.11 -9.75
C ASN A 55 -7.79 8.01 -8.87
N LYS A 56 -7.81 7.79 -7.55
CA LYS A 56 -8.62 8.57 -6.60
C LYS A 56 -7.73 9.38 -5.69
N PHE A 57 -8.21 10.55 -5.30
CA PHE A 57 -7.57 11.36 -4.28
C PHE A 57 -8.54 11.77 -3.17
N ILE A 58 -7.96 12.01 -1.99
CA ILE A 58 -8.57 12.71 -0.87
C ILE A 58 -7.64 13.84 -0.47
N PHE A 59 -8.18 15.05 -0.31
CA PHE A 59 -7.47 16.21 0.18
C PHE A 59 -8.16 16.75 1.44
N ASN A 60 -7.39 17.05 2.48
CA ASN A 60 -7.91 17.59 3.73
C ASN A 60 -7.03 18.75 4.20
N VAL A 61 -7.66 19.83 4.65
CA VAL A 61 -7.02 20.92 5.41
C VAL A 61 -7.54 20.88 6.85
N GLY A 62 -6.66 20.54 7.79
CA GLY A 62 -6.94 20.57 9.22
C GLY A 62 -6.39 21.83 9.89
N ARG A 63 -7.16 22.43 10.81
CA ARG A 63 -6.76 23.61 11.59
C ARG A 63 -7.30 23.46 13.02
N GLY A 64 -6.42 23.57 14.01
CA GLY A 64 -6.85 23.50 15.43
C GLY A 64 -7.48 22.17 15.86
N GLY A 65 -7.19 21.06 15.17
CA GLY A 65 -7.80 19.74 15.45
C GLY A 65 -9.11 19.47 14.70
N GLU A 66 -9.67 20.48 14.02
CA GLU A 66 -10.88 20.35 13.20
C GLU A 66 -10.52 20.31 11.70
N THR A 67 -11.36 19.64 10.91
CA THR A 67 -11.25 19.68 9.43
C THR A 67 -11.90 20.96 8.94
N ALA A 68 -11.11 21.85 8.34
CA ALA A 68 -11.60 23.08 7.73
C ALA A 68 -12.09 22.84 6.29
N LEU A 69 -11.48 21.89 5.57
CA LEU A 69 -11.86 21.53 4.22
C LEU A 69 -11.56 20.05 3.97
N TYR A 70 -12.50 19.38 3.32
CA TYR A 70 -12.38 18.01 2.84
C TYR A 70 -12.78 17.98 1.36
N ALA A 71 -11.94 17.40 0.51
CA ALA A 71 -12.22 17.22 -0.92
C ALA A 71 -11.82 15.82 -1.38
N ALA A 72 -12.57 15.28 -2.33
CA ALA A 72 -12.29 13.99 -2.94
C ALA A 72 -12.64 14.02 -4.42
N GLY A 73 -11.95 13.21 -5.22
CA GLY A 73 -12.22 13.15 -6.66
C GLY A 73 -11.29 12.17 -7.37
N ASP A 74 -11.15 12.38 -8.68
CA ASP A 74 -10.27 11.62 -9.54
C ASP A 74 -8.95 12.37 -9.78
N VAL A 75 -7.88 11.61 -9.96
CA VAL A 75 -6.55 12.13 -10.29
C VAL A 75 -5.92 11.32 -11.42
N LYS A 76 -5.23 12.01 -12.32
CA LYS A 76 -4.36 11.41 -13.34
C LYS A 76 -3.04 12.17 -13.44
N ALA A 77 -1.97 11.44 -13.73
CA ALA A 77 -0.68 12.03 -14.08
C ALA A 77 -0.64 12.30 -15.59
N GLU A 78 -0.15 13.48 -15.96
CA GLU A 78 0.02 13.95 -17.33
C GLU A 78 1.41 14.56 -17.50
N GLN A 79 1.97 14.47 -18.71
CA GLN A 79 3.22 15.13 -19.06
C GLN A 79 2.93 16.30 -19.99
N LEU A 80 3.36 17.50 -19.61
CA LEU A 80 3.23 18.72 -20.40
C LEU A 80 4.63 19.24 -20.76
N GLY A 81 5.16 18.80 -21.90
CA GLY A 81 6.53 19.11 -22.32
C GLY A 81 7.54 18.52 -21.33
N SER A 82 8.37 19.36 -20.71
CA SER A 82 9.33 18.95 -19.68
C SER A 82 8.74 18.91 -18.26
N PHE A 83 7.48 19.29 -18.08
CA PHE A 83 6.83 19.33 -16.78
C PHE A 83 5.96 18.11 -16.54
N LYS A 84 6.05 17.56 -15.33
CA LYS A 84 5.08 16.60 -14.81
C LYS A 84 3.92 17.34 -14.18
N THR A 85 2.70 16.91 -14.50
CA THR A 85 1.47 17.53 -14.02
C THR A 85 0.51 16.49 -13.46
N ALA A 86 -0.17 16.79 -12.36
CA ALA A 86 -1.28 15.99 -11.85
C ALA A 86 -2.58 16.77 -12.07
N LYS A 87 -3.53 16.17 -12.79
CA LYS A 87 -4.85 16.73 -13.03
C LYS A 87 -5.84 16.08 -12.07
N PHE A 88 -6.46 16.90 -11.24
CA PHE A 88 -7.55 16.57 -10.33
C PHE A 88 -8.87 17.03 -10.93
N PHE A 89 -9.86 16.14 -10.98
CA PHE A 89 -11.14 16.38 -11.66
C PHE A 89 -12.26 15.58 -10.97
N ASN A 90 -13.51 15.85 -11.37
CA ASN A 90 -14.71 15.34 -10.69
C ASN A 90 -14.68 15.63 -9.18
N ILE A 91 -14.21 16.83 -8.83
CA ILE A 91 -13.94 17.20 -7.44
C ILE A 91 -15.28 17.38 -6.71
N ARG A 92 -15.37 16.79 -5.52
CA ARG A 92 -16.41 17.06 -4.55
C ARG A 92 -15.75 17.61 -3.29
N ALA A 93 -16.30 18.66 -2.71
CA ALA A 93 -15.76 19.32 -1.52
C ALA A 93 -16.83 19.60 -0.48
N GLY A 94 -16.40 19.72 0.78
CA GLY A 94 -17.24 19.99 1.95
C GLY A 94 -16.42 20.16 3.21
N GLN A 95 -17.07 20.17 4.37
CA GLN A 95 -16.39 20.20 5.68
C GLN A 95 -16.02 18.80 6.20
N SER A 96 -16.59 17.75 5.60
CA SER A 96 -16.34 16.36 5.98
C SER A 96 -16.60 15.41 4.80
N SER A 97 -16.24 14.14 4.95
CA SER A 97 -16.51 13.10 3.95
C SER A 97 -18.00 12.82 3.75
N SER A 98 -18.85 13.12 4.74
CA SER A 98 -20.30 12.95 4.68
C SER A 98 -21.04 14.15 4.07
N ASP A 99 -20.37 15.28 3.87
CA ASP A 99 -20.96 16.54 3.39
C ASP A 99 -20.33 16.97 2.06
N LEU A 100 -20.11 16.02 1.15
CA LEU A 100 -19.45 16.28 -0.12
C LEU A 100 -20.43 16.77 -1.19
N GLN A 101 -20.19 17.97 -1.71
CA GLN A 101 -20.94 18.54 -2.83
C GLN A 101 -20.03 18.64 -4.06
N SER A 102 -20.58 18.39 -5.25
CA SER A 102 -19.82 18.54 -6.49
C SER A 102 -19.46 20.00 -6.69
N VAL A 103 -18.19 20.26 -6.98
CA VAL A 103 -17.73 21.58 -7.41
C VAL A 103 -17.38 21.49 -8.88
N ASP A 104 -17.84 22.47 -9.67
CA ASP A 104 -17.49 22.56 -11.09
C ASP A 104 -16.05 23.08 -11.22
N GLU A 105 -15.12 22.21 -10.87
CA GLU A 105 -13.73 22.57 -10.74
C GLU A 105 -12.80 21.43 -11.18
N GLU A 106 -11.81 21.81 -11.99
CA GLU A 106 -10.64 21.00 -12.25
C GLU A 106 -9.40 21.74 -11.78
N ARG A 107 -8.40 20.99 -11.32
CA ARG A 107 -7.12 21.54 -10.86
C ARG A 107 -6.00 20.81 -11.56
N SER A 108 -5.12 21.56 -12.23
CA SER A 108 -3.87 21.02 -12.75
C SER A 108 -2.72 21.59 -11.94
N VAL A 109 -1.88 20.71 -11.39
CA VAL A 109 -0.72 21.13 -10.58
C VAL A 109 0.54 20.62 -11.24
N VAL A 110 1.57 21.46 -11.29
CA VAL A 110 2.92 21.01 -11.65
C VAL A 110 3.52 20.36 -10.43
N TYR A 111 4.19 19.21 -10.60
CA TYR A 111 4.83 18.54 -9.47
C TYR A 111 6.26 18.10 -9.76
N LEU A 112 7.04 18.02 -8.68
CA LEU A 112 8.33 17.37 -8.61
C LEU A 112 8.24 16.30 -7.52
N LEU A 113 8.69 15.09 -7.86
CA LEU A 113 8.73 13.96 -6.94
C LEU A 113 10.19 13.56 -6.72
N SER A 114 10.63 13.50 -5.46
CA SER A 114 11.98 13.10 -5.08
C SER A 114 11.92 12.26 -3.80
N GLY A 115 11.94 10.93 -3.96
CA GLY A 115 11.84 10.00 -2.83
C GLY A 115 10.56 10.21 -2.02
N ASN A 116 10.72 10.61 -0.75
CA ASN A 116 9.61 10.87 0.17
C ASN A 116 9.14 12.33 0.15
N GLU A 117 9.52 13.12 -0.86
CA GLU A 117 9.10 14.50 -1.00
C GLU A 117 8.31 14.72 -2.28
N LEU A 118 7.14 15.33 -2.15
CA LEU A 118 6.30 15.79 -3.25
C LEU A 118 6.23 17.31 -3.17
N THR A 119 6.77 17.99 -4.16
CA THR A 119 6.63 19.45 -4.29
C THR A 119 5.60 19.76 -5.35
N THR A 120 4.55 20.50 -5.02
CA THR A 120 3.51 20.93 -5.95
C THR A 120 3.57 22.44 -6.11
N ALA A 121 3.39 22.92 -7.34
CA ALA A 121 3.23 24.32 -7.64
C ALA A 121 1.84 24.55 -8.26
N VAL A 122 1.09 25.50 -7.71
CA VAL A 122 -0.32 25.75 -8.02
C VAL A 122 -0.62 27.24 -8.19
N ASN A 123 -1.84 27.55 -8.65
CA ASN A 123 -2.36 28.90 -8.88
C ASN A 123 -1.57 29.69 -9.93
N PHE A 124 -1.27 29.04 -11.05
CA PHE A 124 -0.69 29.70 -12.23
C PHE A 124 -1.75 30.11 -13.25
N ASP A 125 -3.01 29.78 -13.01
CA ASP A 125 -4.15 30.16 -13.85
C ASP A 125 -4.58 31.60 -13.59
N LYS A 126 -4.81 32.34 -14.68
CA LYS A 126 -5.12 33.78 -14.65
C LYS A 126 -6.48 34.08 -14.00
N GLU A 127 -7.39 33.11 -13.98
CA GLU A 127 -8.72 33.29 -13.38
C GLU A 127 -8.70 33.26 -11.84
N ARG A 128 -7.58 32.89 -11.20
CA ARG A 128 -7.49 32.82 -9.72
C ARG A 128 -7.12 34.16 -9.12
N SER A 129 -7.70 34.42 -7.96
CA SER A 129 -7.33 35.56 -7.11
C SER A 129 -6.18 35.21 -6.16
N GLU A 130 -5.94 33.92 -5.90
CA GLU A 130 -4.84 33.45 -5.06
C GLU A 130 -3.49 33.58 -5.79
N PRO A 131 -2.43 34.02 -5.10
CA PRO A 131 -1.11 34.10 -5.70
C PRO A 131 -0.55 32.70 -6.03
N PRO A 132 0.36 32.59 -7.03
CA PRO A 132 1.13 31.39 -7.26
C PRO A 132 1.81 30.92 -5.98
N MET A 133 1.78 29.61 -5.73
CA MET A 133 2.37 29.06 -4.53
C MET A 133 3.01 27.70 -4.76
N VAL A 134 4.01 27.41 -3.94
CA VAL A 134 4.67 26.11 -3.87
C VAL A 134 4.40 25.49 -2.50
N THR A 135 4.00 24.22 -2.50
CA THR A 135 3.84 23.43 -1.28
C THR A 135 4.75 22.22 -1.35
N LYS A 136 5.54 22.03 -0.29
CA LYS A 136 6.36 20.83 -0.11
C LYS A 136 5.63 19.89 0.85
N TYR A 137 5.23 18.74 0.35
CA TYR A 137 4.70 17.63 1.13
C TYR A 137 5.80 16.62 1.42
N THR A 138 5.76 16.07 2.63
CA THR A 138 6.50 14.88 3.00
C THR A 138 5.55 13.70 2.98
N LYS A 139 6.00 12.56 2.43
CA LYS A 139 5.24 11.32 2.51
C LYS A 139 5.02 11.02 3.98
N ALA A 140 3.76 10.88 4.38
CA ALA A 140 3.44 10.47 5.74
C ALA A 140 4.19 9.17 5.99
N ALA A 141 4.89 9.09 7.12
CA ALA A 141 5.26 7.79 7.65
C ALA A 141 3.96 6.96 7.65
N VAL A 142 4.01 5.72 7.17
CA VAL A 142 2.91 4.80 7.37
C VAL A 142 2.65 4.83 8.86
N THR A 143 1.58 5.50 9.28
CA THR A 143 1.14 5.45 10.66
C THR A 143 0.52 4.08 10.77
N ASP A 144 1.39 3.10 10.96
CA ASP A 144 1.09 1.79 11.50
C ASP A 144 0.58 2.03 12.91
N GLU A 145 -0.68 2.46 13.01
CA GLU A 145 -1.41 2.14 14.21
C GLU A 145 -1.30 0.63 14.39
N PRO A 146 -0.82 0.16 15.55
CA PRO A 146 -0.77 -1.25 15.83
C PRO A 146 -2.15 -1.87 15.58
N LYS A 147 -2.22 -2.77 14.60
CA LYS A 147 -3.41 -3.54 14.25
C LYS A 147 -3.34 -4.93 14.84
N THR A 148 -4.43 -5.66 14.73
CA THR A 148 -4.44 -7.09 15.05
C THR A 148 -4.24 -7.89 13.77
N LEU A 149 -3.16 -8.65 13.67
CA LEU A 149 -3.01 -9.66 12.63
C LEU A 149 -3.90 -10.84 12.96
N VAL A 150 -4.79 -11.21 12.04
CA VAL A 150 -5.64 -12.39 12.14
C VAL A 150 -5.17 -13.39 11.09
N ILE A 151 -4.72 -14.57 11.54
CA ILE A 151 -4.62 -15.74 10.67
C ILE A 151 -6.03 -16.34 10.65
N GLU A 152 -6.70 -16.27 9.50
CA GLU A 152 -8.13 -16.58 9.36
C GLU A 152 -8.40 -18.05 9.03
N LYS A 153 -7.51 -18.67 8.26
CA LYS A 153 -7.62 -20.08 7.88
C LYS A 153 -6.30 -20.63 7.37
N ILE A 154 -6.20 -21.95 7.48
CA ILE A 154 -5.15 -22.76 6.89
C ILE A 154 -5.83 -23.73 5.93
N VAL A 155 -5.43 -23.73 4.67
CA VAL A 155 -5.91 -24.67 3.66
C VAL A 155 -4.85 -25.76 3.49
N MET A 156 -5.10 -26.96 4.01
CA MET A 156 -4.22 -28.11 3.85
C MET A 156 -4.53 -28.76 2.50
N THR A 157 -3.69 -28.50 1.50
CA THR A 157 -3.86 -29.08 0.16
C THR A 157 -3.35 -30.51 0.10
N LYS A 158 -2.28 -30.82 0.85
CA LYS A 158 -1.77 -32.17 1.08
C LYS A 158 -1.32 -32.34 2.52
N SER A 159 -1.79 -33.37 3.22
CA SER A 159 -1.32 -33.70 4.57
C SER A 159 -0.12 -34.65 4.54
N PRO A 160 0.84 -34.53 5.48
CA PRO A 160 1.99 -35.44 5.53
C PRO A 160 1.60 -36.87 5.93
N GLN A 161 0.39 -37.06 6.47
CA GLN A 161 -0.14 -38.36 6.88
C GLN A 161 -1.57 -38.57 6.38
N SER A 162 -1.93 -39.84 6.19
CA SER A 162 -3.25 -40.26 5.70
C SER A 162 -4.26 -40.59 6.81
N THR A 163 -3.82 -40.56 8.07
CA THR A 163 -4.61 -40.83 9.28
C THR A 163 -5.17 -39.56 9.89
N GLU A 164 -6.03 -39.70 10.91
CA GLU A 164 -6.51 -38.58 11.71
C GLU A 164 -5.34 -37.85 12.36
N TYR A 165 -5.44 -36.52 12.43
CA TYR A 165 -4.40 -35.72 13.06
C TYR A 165 -4.93 -34.49 13.79
N TYR A 166 -4.16 -34.07 14.78
CA TYR A 166 -4.34 -32.87 15.57
C TYR A 166 -3.42 -31.75 15.05
N LEU A 167 -3.87 -30.50 15.18
CA LEU A 167 -3.14 -29.33 14.68
C LEU A 167 -2.74 -28.42 15.84
N CYS A 168 -1.48 -28.00 15.83
CA CYS A 168 -1.01 -26.84 16.57
C CYS A 168 -0.36 -25.82 15.63
N LEU A 169 -0.65 -24.53 15.84
CA LEU A 169 0.03 -23.43 15.17
C LEU A 169 0.53 -22.42 16.21
N ASP A 170 1.84 -22.25 16.29
CA ASP A 170 2.50 -21.16 17.00
C ASP A 170 2.87 -20.07 16.01
N ALA A 171 2.48 -18.82 16.28
CA ALA A 171 2.81 -17.67 15.44
C ALA A 171 3.32 -16.50 16.28
N THR A 172 4.33 -15.81 15.76
CA THR A 172 5.07 -14.76 16.46
C THR A 172 5.33 -13.57 15.55
N VAL A 173 5.01 -12.37 16.03
CA VAL A 173 5.38 -11.09 15.41
C VAL A 173 6.08 -10.22 16.47
N GLY A 174 7.33 -9.86 16.22
CA GLY A 174 8.15 -9.17 17.22
C GLY A 174 8.27 -10.00 18.50
N GLU A 175 7.84 -9.43 19.63
CA GLU A 175 7.82 -10.08 20.94
C GLU A 175 6.49 -10.77 21.27
N THR A 176 5.47 -10.61 20.42
CA THR A 176 4.14 -11.16 20.69
C THR A 176 4.00 -12.52 20.02
N ALA A 177 3.84 -13.56 20.84
CA ALA A 177 3.56 -14.93 20.40
C ALA A 177 2.11 -15.32 20.74
N LYS A 178 1.47 -16.06 19.85
CA LYS A 178 0.14 -16.64 20.04
C LYS A 178 0.11 -18.06 19.50
N ARG A 179 -0.72 -18.89 20.12
CA ARG A 179 -0.93 -20.29 19.79
C ARG A 179 -2.38 -20.52 19.41
N PHE A 180 -2.58 -21.34 18.38
CA PHE A 180 -3.88 -21.88 18.01
C PHE A 180 -3.83 -23.41 18.05
N ASN A 181 -4.77 -24.00 18.78
CA ASN A 181 -5.12 -25.40 18.72
C ASN A 181 -6.61 -25.55 19.06
N ILE A 182 -7.23 -26.60 18.57
CA ILE A 182 -8.56 -27.03 19.02
C ILE A 182 -8.36 -28.39 19.67
N PRO A 183 -8.39 -28.46 21.02
CA PRO A 183 -8.16 -29.71 21.74
C PRO A 183 -9.12 -30.80 21.28
N ASN A 184 -8.61 -32.02 21.12
CA ASN A 184 -9.37 -33.21 20.72
C ASN A 184 -10.11 -33.09 19.37
N LYS A 185 -9.72 -32.15 18.51
CA LYS A 185 -10.27 -32.07 17.15
C LYS A 185 -9.33 -32.73 16.15
N THR A 186 -9.80 -33.82 15.56
CA THR A 186 -9.13 -34.50 14.46
C THR A 186 -9.47 -33.88 13.12
N TYR A 187 -8.52 -34.03 12.21
CA TYR A 187 -8.63 -33.69 10.80
C TYR A 187 -8.20 -34.90 9.97
N GLU A 188 -8.85 -35.10 8.82
CA GLU A 188 -8.52 -36.19 7.90
C GLU A 188 -8.63 -35.70 6.45
N LYS A 189 -7.86 -36.34 5.56
CA LYS A 189 -7.85 -36.16 4.11
C LYS A 189 -7.20 -34.86 3.60
N ASP A 190 -6.83 -34.90 2.32
CA ASP A 190 -6.37 -33.74 1.56
C ASP A 190 -7.49 -32.73 1.30
N GLY A 191 -7.11 -31.46 1.08
CA GLY A 191 -8.04 -30.41 0.65
C GLY A 191 -8.91 -29.83 1.76
N ILE A 192 -8.53 -29.98 3.03
CA ILE A 192 -9.29 -29.43 4.15
C ILE A 192 -9.01 -27.94 4.36
N THR A 193 -10.03 -27.23 4.82
CA THR A 193 -9.91 -25.84 5.29
C THR A 193 -10.13 -25.81 6.79
N ILE A 194 -9.12 -25.34 7.51
CA ILE A 194 -9.16 -25.16 8.95
C ILE A 194 -9.33 -23.67 9.22
N THR A 195 -10.52 -23.25 9.63
CA THR A 195 -10.75 -21.89 10.10
C THR A 195 -10.02 -21.66 11.41
N THR A 196 -9.33 -20.54 11.52
CA THR A 196 -8.57 -20.13 12.68
C THR A 196 -9.00 -18.71 13.08
N ASP A 197 -9.03 -18.43 14.38
CA ASP A 197 -9.25 -17.06 14.91
C ASP A 197 -7.98 -16.57 15.63
N LEU A 198 -6.80 -16.97 15.13
CA LEU A 198 -5.53 -16.65 15.76
C LEU A 198 -5.20 -15.17 15.57
N ALA A 199 -5.39 -14.40 16.63
CA ALA A 199 -5.25 -12.95 16.65
C ALA A 199 -3.98 -12.50 17.40
N ILE A 200 -3.04 -11.89 16.68
CA ILE A 200 -1.80 -11.32 17.21
C ILE A 200 -1.94 -9.79 17.27
N PRO A 201 -2.06 -9.18 18.47
CA PRO A 201 -2.21 -7.74 18.59
C PRO A 201 -0.89 -7.01 18.35
N ASN A 202 -0.99 -5.69 18.21
CA ASN A 202 0.16 -4.78 18.10
C ASN A 202 1.07 -5.02 16.90
N VAL A 203 0.48 -5.48 15.80
CA VAL A 203 1.18 -5.77 14.55
C VAL A 203 1.08 -4.59 13.59
N LYS A 204 2.19 -4.30 12.94
CA LYS A 204 2.33 -3.27 11.91
C LYS A 204 2.43 -3.91 10.53
N ALA A 205 2.04 -3.18 9.49
CA ALA A 205 2.31 -3.63 8.14
C ALA A 205 3.83 -3.78 7.94
N ASP A 206 4.22 -4.65 6.99
CA ASP A 206 5.61 -4.96 6.64
C ASP A 206 6.44 -5.67 7.73
N GLN A 207 5.87 -5.93 8.92
CA GLN A 207 6.49 -6.81 9.90
C GLN A 207 6.48 -8.26 9.42
N THR A 208 7.45 -9.05 9.88
CA THR A 208 7.51 -10.48 9.60
C THR A 208 6.75 -11.27 10.67
N CYS A 209 5.78 -12.08 10.24
CA CYS A 209 5.19 -13.12 11.06
C CYS A 209 5.97 -14.42 10.85
N LYS A 210 6.51 -14.99 11.92
CA LYS A 210 7.13 -16.32 11.94
C LYS A 210 6.15 -17.30 12.55
N PHE A 211 6.16 -18.54 12.08
CA PHE A 211 5.29 -19.56 12.65
C PHE A 211 5.95 -20.94 12.65
N VAL A 212 5.43 -21.80 13.53
CA VAL A 212 5.67 -23.24 13.56
C VAL A 212 4.32 -23.94 13.60
N MET A 213 4.07 -24.77 12.59
CA MET A 213 2.90 -25.64 12.51
C MET A 213 3.33 -27.07 12.85
N LYS A 214 2.58 -27.72 13.73
CA LYS A 214 2.82 -29.10 14.17
C LYS A 214 1.57 -29.94 13.94
N LEU A 215 1.74 -31.17 13.45
CA LEU A 215 0.68 -32.17 13.29
C LEU A 215 1.09 -33.45 14.02
N ASP A 216 0.11 -34.11 14.65
CA ASP A 216 0.30 -35.33 15.45
C ASP A 216 -0.91 -36.24 15.33
N ASP A 217 -0.76 -37.55 15.48
CA ASP A 217 -1.84 -38.54 15.49
C ASP A 217 -2.25 -38.99 16.90
N VAL A 218 -1.53 -38.54 17.94
CA VAL A 218 -1.86 -38.80 19.34
C VAL A 218 -2.76 -37.71 19.93
N ALA A 219 -3.78 -38.14 20.68
CA ALA A 219 -4.68 -37.23 21.37
C ALA A 219 -4.10 -36.82 22.73
N GLY A 220 -4.17 -35.53 23.09
CA GLY A 220 -3.82 -35.02 24.42
C GLY A 220 -2.39 -34.52 24.58
N ASP A 221 -1.54 -34.64 23.56
CA ASP A 221 -0.21 -34.02 23.46
C ASP A 221 -0.15 -32.93 22.36
N GLU A 222 -1.33 -32.40 21.96
CA GLU A 222 -1.38 -31.33 20.99
C GLU A 222 -0.52 -30.14 21.46
N CYS A 223 0.36 -29.66 20.58
CA CYS A 223 1.34 -28.61 20.84
C CYS A 223 2.54 -28.99 21.72
N SER A 224 2.78 -30.27 22.00
CA SER A 224 4.00 -30.73 22.67
C SER A 224 5.24 -30.62 21.77
N GLU A 225 6.41 -30.91 22.33
CA GLU A 225 7.64 -31.05 21.53
C GLU A 225 7.76 -32.43 20.87
N GLU A 226 6.90 -33.37 21.21
CA GLU A 226 6.95 -34.76 20.74
C GLU A 226 6.20 -34.96 19.41
N MET A 227 5.46 -33.96 18.92
CA MET A 227 4.71 -34.04 17.65
C MET A 227 5.60 -34.35 16.44
N ASP A 228 5.20 -35.35 15.66
CA ASP A 228 6.03 -35.95 14.60
C ASP A 228 6.23 -35.06 13.37
N ASN A 229 5.20 -34.34 12.91
CA ASN A 229 5.30 -33.52 11.71
C ASN A 229 5.38 -32.03 12.07
N LYS A 230 6.50 -31.38 11.72
CA LYS A 230 6.74 -29.96 12.02
C LYS A 230 7.12 -29.18 10.77
N SER A 231 6.51 -28.01 10.61
CA SER A 231 6.84 -27.05 9.56
C SER A 231 7.05 -25.67 10.16
N ALA A 232 8.16 -25.02 9.81
CA ALA A 232 8.42 -23.64 10.16
C ALA A 232 8.38 -22.76 8.90
N GLY A 233 7.87 -21.54 9.04
CA GLY A 233 7.82 -20.59 7.95
C GLY A 233 7.67 -19.16 8.41
N SER A 234 7.62 -18.26 7.44
CA SER A 234 7.35 -16.86 7.68
C SER A 234 6.69 -16.18 6.48
N PHE A 235 5.93 -15.12 6.75
CA PHE A 235 5.36 -14.25 5.74
C PHE A 235 5.43 -12.79 6.19
N THR A 236 5.44 -11.88 5.21
CA THR A 236 5.36 -10.43 5.47
C THR A 236 3.91 -10.04 5.69
N VAL A 237 3.64 -9.31 6.77
CA VAL A 237 2.32 -8.85 7.12
C VAL A 237 1.88 -7.73 6.17
N THR A 238 0.78 -7.97 5.50
CA THR A 238 0.10 -7.02 4.60
C THR A 238 -1.32 -6.78 5.09
N ALA A 239 -2.06 -5.83 4.50
CA ALA A 239 -3.47 -5.60 4.83
C ALA A 239 -4.33 -6.88 4.71
N GLY A 240 -3.99 -7.74 3.75
CA GLY A 240 -4.52 -9.08 3.57
C GLY A 240 -3.62 -9.85 2.63
N GLY A 241 -3.55 -11.18 2.80
CA GLY A 241 -2.68 -12.00 1.99
C GLY A 241 -2.86 -13.49 2.21
N SER A 242 -2.16 -14.25 1.37
CA SER A 242 -2.05 -15.69 1.49
C SER A 242 -0.69 -16.15 0.99
N GLN A 243 -0.12 -17.17 1.63
CA GLN A 243 1.15 -17.74 1.22
C GLN A 243 1.12 -19.25 1.34
N GLU A 244 1.59 -19.90 0.28
CA GLU A 244 1.73 -21.34 0.17
C GLU A 244 3.07 -21.80 0.76
N PHE A 245 3.04 -22.93 1.46
CA PHE A 245 4.20 -23.57 2.05
C PHE A 245 4.22 -25.05 1.65
N LYS A 246 5.42 -25.54 1.32
CA LYS A 246 5.70 -26.92 0.94
C LYS A 246 6.93 -27.43 1.71
N PRO A 247 6.76 -27.89 2.96
CA PRO A 247 7.88 -28.34 3.79
C PRO A 247 8.53 -29.61 3.24
N GLU A 248 7.69 -30.50 2.71
CA GLU A 248 8.08 -31.79 2.12
C GLU A 248 7.23 -32.09 0.88
N ASP A 249 7.59 -33.12 0.10
CA ASP A 249 6.88 -33.44 -1.14
C ASP A 249 5.40 -33.82 -0.96
N GLN A 250 5.05 -34.38 0.21
CA GLN A 250 3.70 -34.79 0.56
C GLN A 250 2.98 -33.81 1.47
N TRP A 251 3.59 -32.68 1.85
CA TRP A 251 2.96 -31.70 2.72
C TRP A 251 2.85 -30.35 2.03
N LYS A 252 1.61 -29.88 1.87
CA LYS A 252 1.33 -28.61 1.19
C LYS A 252 0.16 -27.90 1.85
N TYR A 253 0.36 -26.64 2.22
CA TYR A 253 -0.70 -25.82 2.81
C TYR A 253 -0.56 -24.35 2.47
N THR A 254 -1.66 -23.61 2.60
CA THR A 254 -1.71 -22.15 2.43
C THR A 254 -2.24 -21.50 3.70
N ILE A 255 -1.52 -20.51 4.21
CA ILE A 255 -1.98 -19.66 5.32
C ILE A 255 -2.61 -18.41 4.73
N HIS A 256 -3.80 -18.03 5.21
CA HIS A 256 -4.48 -16.79 4.85
C HIS A 256 -4.55 -15.85 6.06
N TRP A 257 -4.37 -14.54 5.84
CA TRP A 257 -4.38 -13.55 6.90
C TRP A 257 -4.95 -12.20 6.46
N HIS A 258 -5.31 -11.38 7.45
CA HIS A 258 -5.60 -9.95 7.28
C HIS A 258 -5.24 -9.13 8.52
N LEU A 259 -5.11 -7.82 8.35
CA LEU A 259 -5.00 -6.88 9.45
C LEU A 259 -6.39 -6.31 9.80
N LYS A 260 -6.77 -6.44 11.06
CA LYS A 260 -7.98 -5.88 11.67
C LYS A 260 -7.66 -4.61 12.47
#